data_AF-A0A926TCH2-F1
#
_entry.id   AF-A0A926TCH2-F1
#
_cell.length_a   1.000
_cell.length_b   1.000
_cell.length_c   1.000
_cell.angle_alpha   90.00
_cell.angle_beta   90.00
_cell.angle_gamma   90.00
#
_symmetry.space_group_name_H-M   'P 1'
#
loop_
_entity.id
_entity.type
_entity.pdbx_description
1 polymer ?
#
loop_
_entity_poly.entity_id
_entity_poly.type
_entity_poly.pdbx_seq_one_letter_code
_entity_poly.pdbx_strand_id
1 'polypeptide(L)'
;MNPRQSVTELFSTFIEFVDDRFSRWGSDRTLRQNMLCCLKQLETRVSDDYWVLYWYKHWQQQPKSIAEQHLSAYLQEPCYWAAQRMTSRQTGVQYRVSDCFQRAIVEVPTVLSGYSPHQAASLRTYASLCFGNVMRDMLRQQREADSRTDWGLLRKLSQKRLTESLQMSGLSADTIACYRLA
;
A
#
# COMPACT_ATOMS: atom_id res chain seq x y z
N MET A 1 -11.79 -13.86 3.66
CA MET A 1 -12.34 -12.60 4.22
C MET A 1 -13.82 -12.56 3.88
N ASN A 2 -14.69 -12.48 4.89
CA ASN A 2 -16.13 -12.35 4.64
C ASN A 2 -16.42 -10.93 4.11
N PRO A 3 -17.21 -10.79 3.02
CA PRO A 3 -17.52 -9.48 2.46
C PRO A 3 -18.41 -8.70 3.43
N ARG A 4 -18.17 -7.39 3.52
CA ARG A 4 -19.01 -6.45 4.27
C ARG A 4 -20.30 -6.21 3.51
N GLN A 5 -21.44 -6.22 4.19
CA GLN A 5 -22.74 -6.18 3.53
C GLN A 5 -23.47 -4.86 3.75
N SER A 6 -23.23 -4.20 4.89
CA SER A 6 -23.90 -2.93 5.20
C SER A 6 -23.01 -1.72 4.90
N VAL A 7 -23.64 -0.60 4.53
CA VAL A 7 -22.96 0.70 4.39
C VAL A 7 -22.21 1.04 5.67
N THR A 8 -22.83 0.82 6.84
CA THR A 8 -22.17 1.06 8.12
C THR A 8 -20.87 0.26 8.25
N GLU A 9 -20.88 -1.03 7.92
CA GLU A 9 -19.64 -1.84 7.93
C GLU A 9 -18.61 -1.31 6.94
N LEU A 10 -19.02 -1.02 5.70
CA LEU A 10 -18.13 -0.54 4.66
C LEU A 10 -17.37 0.72 5.08
N PHE A 11 -18.04 1.67 5.74
CA PHE A 11 -17.47 2.97 6.11
C PHE A 11 -16.99 3.08 7.57
N SER A 12 -17.07 2.02 8.37
CA SER A 12 -16.65 2.09 9.80
C SER A 12 -15.86 0.90 10.29
N THR A 13 -15.44 -0.02 9.41
CA THR A 13 -14.67 -1.19 9.81
C THR A 13 -13.31 -1.27 9.14
N PHE A 14 -12.36 -1.79 9.89
CA PHE A 14 -10.96 -1.97 9.52
C PHE A 14 -10.57 -3.44 9.64
N ILE A 15 -9.59 -3.85 8.84
CA ILE A 15 -9.10 -5.22 8.88
C ILE A 15 -8.24 -5.41 10.13
N GLU A 16 -8.52 -6.46 10.88
CA GLU A 16 -7.63 -6.97 11.92
C GLU A 16 -6.85 -8.17 11.39
N PHE A 17 -5.52 -8.10 11.50
CA PHE A 17 -4.63 -9.20 11.15
C PHE A 17 -4.27 -10.01 12.40
N VAL A 18 -4.23 -11.33 12.26
CA VAL A 18 -3.63 -12.27 13.21
C VAL A 18 -2.76 -13.21 12.40
N ASP A 19 -1.48 -13.35 12.79
CA ASP A 19 -0.50 -14.20 12.11
C ASP A 19 -0.44 -14.00 10.59
N ASP A 20 -0.37 -12.72 10.16
CA ASP A 20 -0.31 -12.31 8.75
C ASP A 20 -1.55 -12.67 7.90
N ARG A 21 -2.66 -13.04 8.56
CA ARG A 21 -3.91 -13.41 7.89
C ARG A 21 -5.04 -12.51 8.35
N PHE A 22 -6.00 -12.30 7.46
CA PHE A 22 -7.28 -11.70 7.84
C PHE A 22 -7.90 -12.51 8.99
N SER A 23 -8.20 -11.83 10.10
CA SER A 23 -8.91 -12.42 11.23
C SER A 23 -10.38 -11.99 11.23
N ARG A 24 -10.63 -10.68 11.32
CA ARG A 24 -11.98 -10.12 11.40
C ARG A 24 -12.02 -8.65 10.98
N TRP A 25 -13.24 -8.12 10.92
CA TRP A 25 -13.52 -6.69 10.78
C TRP A 25 -13.67 -6.05 12.15
N GLY A 26 -12.74 -5.17 12.52
CA GLY A 26 -12.83 -4.33 13.71
C GLY A 26 -13.65 -3.08 13.43
N SER A 27 -14.63 -2.75 14.27
CA SER A 27 -15.49 -1.58 14.07
C SER A 27 -14.97 -0.38 14.85
N ASP A 28 -14.74 0.74 14.17
CA ASP A 28 -14.47 2.02 14.80
C ASP A 28 -15.77 2.64 15.32
N ARG A 29 -15.82 2.92 16.62
CA ARG A 29 -17.01 3.43 17.29
C ARG A 29 -17.42 4.81 16.78
N THR A 30 -16.45 5.68 16.53
CA THR A 30 -16.69 7.07 16.10
C THR A 30 -17.27 7.08 14.70
N LEU A 31 -16.64 6.35 13.77
CA LEU A 31 -17.13 6.22 12.40
C LEU A 31 -18.49 5.54 12.36
N ARG A 32 -18.69 4.47 13.14
CA ARG A 32 -19.98 3.76 13.18
C ARG A 32 -21.10 4.69 13.66
N GLN A 33 -20.88 5.44 14.74
CA GLN A 33 -21.87 6.37 15.26
C GLN A 33 -22.16 7.49 14.28
N ASN A 34 -21.13 8.08 13.68
CA ASN A 34 -21.28 9.11 12.66
C ASN A 34 -22.13 8.60 11.48
N MET A 35 -21.80 7.42 10.94
CA MET A 35 -22.53 6.82 9.84
C MET A 35 -24.00 6.53 10.21
N LEU A 36 -24.26 6.02 11.42
CA LEU A 36 -25.63 5.80 11.90
C LEU A 36 -26.42 7.12 12.05
N CYS A 37 -25.78 8.20 12.49
CA CYS A 37 -26.41 9.52 12.55
C CYS A 37 -26.76 10.04 11.16
N CYS A 38 -25.83 9.96 10.20
CA CYS A 38 -26.10 10.35 8.81
C CYS A 38 -27.21 9.51 8.18
N LEU A 39 -27.25 8.20 8.43
CA LEU A 39 -28.30 7.31 7.93
C LEU A 39 -29.68 7.63 8.52
N LYS A 40 -29.77 8.06 9.79
CA LYS A 40 -31.05 8.47 10.40
C LYS A 40 -31.63 9.74 9.78
N GLN A 41 -30.78 10.61 9.23
CA GLN A 41 -31.20 11.86 8.59
C GLN A 41 -31.71 11.64 7.15
N LEU A 42 -31.41 10.48 6.55
CA LEU A 42 -31.87 10.10 5.22
C LEU A 42 -33.11 9.22 5.33
N GLU A 43 -34.23 9.69 4.78
CA GLU A 43 -35.48 8.93 4.73
C GLU A 43 -35.43 7.75 3.73
N THR A 44 -34.49 7.79 2.78
CA THR A 44 -34.36 6.79 1.69
C THR A 44 -33.07 5.99 1.81
N ARG A 45 -33.14 4.69 1.49
CA ARG A 45 -31.94 3.85 1.33
C ARG A 45 -31.13 4.31 0.13
N VAL A 46 -29.90 4.74 0.38
CA VAL A 46 -28.96 5.16 -0.67
C VAL A 46 -27.88 4.11 -0.90
N SER A 47 -27.39 4.02 -2.14
CA SER A 47 -26.31 3.10 -2.51
C SER A 47 -24.99 3.45 -1.81
N ASP A 48 -24.06 2.49 -1.79
CA ASP A 48 -22.69 2.71 -1.33
C ASP A 48 -21.95 3.74 -2.21
N ASP A 49 -22.17 3.74 -3.52
CA ASP A 49 -21.62 4.74 -4.44
C ASP A 49 -21.98 6.18 -4.06
N TYR A 50 -23.21 6.41 -3.57
CA TYR A 50 -23.58 7.73 -3.06
C TYR A 50 -22.72 8.13 -1.87
N TRP A 51 -22.52 7.22 -0.91
CA TRP A 51 -21.71 7.50 0.27
C TRP A 51 -20.25 7.74 -0.07
N VAL A 52 -19.71 7.02 -1.07
CA VAL A 52 -18.39 7.31 -1.62
C VAL A 52 -18.33 8.76 -2.10
N LEU A 53 -19.28 9.20 -2.93
CA LEU A 53 -19.30 10.57 -3.45
C LEU A 53 -19.52 11.62 -2.36
N TYR A 54 -20.38 11.33 -1.39
CA TYR A 54 -20.65 12.18 -0.24
C TYR A 54 -19.37 12.43 0.57
N TRP A 55 -18.71 11.35 1.02
CA TRP A 55 -17.47 11.47 1.78
C TRP A 55 -16.34 12.06 0.93
N TYR A 56 -16.26 11.72 -0.35
CA TYR A 56 -15.26 12.30 -1.24
C TYR A 56 -15.39 13.82 -1.36
N LYS A 57 -16.61 14.35 -1.51
CA LYS A 57 -16.84 15.80 -1.52
C LYS A 57 -16.47 16.47 -0.19
N HIS A 58 -16.79 15.84 0.94
CA HIS A 58 -16.38 16.35 2.26
C HIS A 58 -14.85 16.33 2.43
N TRP A 59 -14.20 15.27 1.96
CA TRP A 59 -12.74 15.15 1.97
C TRP A 59 -12.06 16.23 1.11
N GLN A 60 -12.61 16.58 -0.05
CA GLN A 60 -12.06 17.66 -0.89
C GLN A 60 -12.06 19.02 -0.17
N GLN A 61 -13.06 19.28 0.68
CA GLN A 61 -13.14 20.52 1.46
C GLN A 61 -12.18 20.49 2.64
N GLN A 62 -12.03 19.33 3.29
CA GLN A 62 -11.16 19.15 4.44
C GLN A 62 -10.48 17.77 4.38
N PRO A 63 -9.27 17.68 3.79
CA PRO A 63 -8.62 16.40 3.57
C PRO A 63 -8.40 15.61 4.86
N LYS A 64 -7.90 16.25 5.93
CA LYS A 64 -7.68 15.60 7.24
C LYS A 64 -8.95 15.57 8.11
N SER A 65 -10.04 15.05 7.58
CA SER A 65 -11.34 14.98 8.27
C SER A 65 -11.80 13.54 8.52
N ILE A 66 -12.92 13.40 9.22
CA ILE A 66 -13.60 12.11 9.40
C ILE A 66 -13.96 11.46 8.04
N ALA A 67 -14.11 12.26 6.98
CA ALA A 67 -14.37 11.75 5.64
C ALA A 67 -13.20 10.92 5.09
N GLU A 68 -11.94 11.30 5.36
CA GLU A 68 -10.77 10.50 4.99
C GLU A 68 -10.80 9.15 5.70
N GLN A 69 -11.21 9.13 6.97
CA GLN A 69 -11.29 7.91 7.77
C GLN A 69 -12.38 6.97 7.26
N HIS A 70 -13.56 7.52 6.90
CA HIS A 70 -14.63 6.76 6.25
C HIS A 70 -14.19 6.17 4.91
N LEU A 71 -13.52 6.95 4.07
CA LEU A 71 -12.99 6.48 2.78
C LEU A 71 -11.86 5.45 2.97
N SER A 72 -11.03 5.63 4.00
CA SER A 72 -9.99 4.67 4.36
C SER A 72 -10.58 3.34 4.81
N ALA A 73 -11.66 3.36 5.61
CA ALA A 73 -12.43 2.17 5.98
C ALA A 73 -13.04 1.50 4.74
N TYR A 74 -13.65 2.27 3.84
CA TYR A 74 -14.20 1.76 2.58
C TYR A 74 -13.14 1.02 1.75
N LEU A 75 -11.94 1.60 1.65
CA LEU A 75 -10.83 1.10 0.84
C LEU A 75 -10.03 -0.07 1.46
N GLN A 76 -10.35 -0.50 2.69
CA GLN A 76 -9.69 -1.65 3.33
C GLN A 76 -9.74 -2.92 2.47
N GLU A 77 -10.93 -3.29 1.99
CA GLU A 77 -11.14 -4.49 1.20
C GLU A 77 -10.41 -4.51 -0.15
N PRO A 78 -10.51 -3.48 -1.02
CA PRO A 78 -9.73 -3.45 -2.25
C PRO A 78 -8.21 -3.44 -1.99
N CYS A 79 -7.74 -2.75 -0.94
CA CYS A 79 -6.33 -2.77 -0.55
C CYS A 79 -5.87 -4.18 -0.16
N TYR A 80 -6.64 -4.88 0.69
CA TYR A 80 -6.33 -6.24 1.11
C TYR A 80 -6.25 -7.23 -0.04
N TRP A 81 -7.23 -7.21 -0.95
CA TRP A 81 -7.21 -8.10 -2.10
C TRP A 81 -6.05 -7.81 -3.06
N ALA A 82 -5.68 -6.54 -3.21
CA ALA A 82 -4.50 -6.16 -3.97
C ALA A 82 -3.22 -6.71 -3.30
N ALA A 83 -3.11 -6.61 -1.96
CA ALA A 83 -1.98 -7.14 -1.20
C ALA A 83 -1.87 -8.67 -1.31
N GLN A 84 -2.98 -9.38 -1.09
CA GLN A 84 -3.04 -10.84 -1.19
C GLN A 84 -2.70 -11.33 -2.61
N ARG A 85 -3.12 -10.61 -3.65
CA ARG A 85 -2.77 -10.93 -5.04
C ARG A 85 -1.29 -10.69 -5.34
N MET A 86 -0.67 -9.70 -4.69
CA MET A 86 0.75 -9.43 -4.86
C MET A 86 1.62 -10.50 -4.19
N THR A 87 1.31 -10.89 -2.95
CA THR A 87 2.09 -11.89 -2.22
C THR A 87 1.95 -13.28 -2.83
N SER A 88 0.77 -13.68 -3.31
CA SER A 88 0.55 -14.99 -3.94
C SER A 88 1.28 -15.18 -5.28
N ARG A 89 1.65 -14.09 -5.96
CA ARG A 89 2.34 -14.14 -7.26
C ARG A 89 3.87 -14.24 -7.15
N GLN A 90 4.44 -14.03 -5.97
CA GLN A 90 5.89 -14.03 -5.80
C GLN A 90 6.37 -15.38 -5.29
N THR A 91 7.13 -16.07 -6.14
CA THR A 91 7.91 -17.25 -5.76
C THR A 91 9.26 -16.79 -5.20
N GLY A 92 9.58 -17.18 -3.96
CA GLY A 92 10.95 -17.08 -3.42
C GLY A 92 11.24 -15.98 -2.39
N VAL A 93 10.37 -14.98 -2.19
CA VAL A 93 10.52 -13.99 -1.10
C VAL A 93 9.28 -14.00 -0.22
N GLN A 94 9.47 -14.21 1.09
CA GLN A 94 8.39 -14.20 2.08
C GLN A 94 7.93 -12.76 2.36
N TYR A 95 7.13 -12.19 1.46
CA TYR A 95 6.42 -10.95 1.76
C TYR A 95 5.15 -11.25 2.53
N ARG A 96 5.02 -10.62 3.70
CA ARG A 96 3.82 -10.69 4.52
C ARG A 96 2.71 -9.85 3.91
N VAL A 97 1.49 -10.38 3.91
CA VAL A 97 0.30 -9.66 3.43
C VAL A 97 0.07 -8.41 4.24
N SER A 98 0.27 -8.47 5.56
CA SER A 98 0.14 -7.35 6.49
C SER A 98 1.05 -6.19 6.12
N ASP A 99 2.29 -6.47 5.73
CA ASP A 99 3.30 -5.44 5.46
C ASP A 99 2.97 -4.72 4.15
N CYS A 100 2.61 -5.48 3.11
CA CYS A 100 2.13 -4.92 1.85
C CYS A 100 0.85 -4.09 2.05
N PHE A 101 -0.08 -4.60 2.87
CA PHE A 101 -1.33 -3.92 3.18
C PHE A 101 -1.10 -2.60 3.93
N GLN A 102 -0.32 -2.63 5.01
CA GLN A 102 -0.03 -1.45 5.84
C GLN A 102 0.66 -0.36 5.03
N ARG A 103 1.59 -0.74 4.14
CA ARG A 103 2.27 0.22 3.28
C ARG A 103 1.32 0.80 2.23
N ALA A 104 0.46 -0.01 1.63
CA ALA A 104 -0.48 0.46 0.61
C ALA A 104 -1.59 1.34 1.19
N ILE A 105 -2.14 1.01 2.37
CA ILE A 105 -3.27 1.75 2.95
C ILE A 105 -2.90 3.17 3.40
N VAL A 106 -1.62 3.42 3.70
CA VAL A 106 -1.11 4.78 3.99
C VAL A 106 -1.22 5.70 2.77
N GLU A 107 -1.25 5.14 1.55
CA GLU A 107 -1.38 5.92 0.30
C GLU A 107 -2.82 6.32 -0.04
N VAL A 108 -3.80 6.06 0.84
CA VAL A 108 -5.19 6.48 0.61
C VAL A 108 -5.30 7.97 0.25
N PRO A 109 -4.65 8.93 0.94
CA PRO A 109 -4.71 10.35 0.54
C PRO A 109 -4.22 10.60 -0.88
N THR A 110 -3.13 9.93 -1.29
CA THR A 110 -2.59 9.99 -2.65
C THR A 110 -3.61 9.44 -3.66
N VAL A 111 -4.22 8.28 -3.37
CA VAL A 111 -5.27 7.68 -4.20
C VAL A 111 -6.46 8.63 -4.34
N LEU A 112 -6.95 9.22 -3.24
CA LEU A 112 -8.09 10.13 -3.28
C LEU A 112 -7.78 11.40 -4.09
N SER A 113 -6.55 11.92 -4.01
CA SER A 113 -6.12 13.10 -4.78
C SER A 113 -6.09 12.86 -6.29
N GLY A 114 -5.76 11.63 -6.72
CA GLY A 114 -5.77 11.24 -8.13
C GLY A 114 -7.12 10.76 -8.65
N TYR A 115 -8.10 10.53 -7.77
CA TYR A 115 -9.41 10.03 -8.15
C TYR A 115 -10.25 11.12 -8.81
N SER A 116 -10.97 10.77 -9.88
CA SER A 116 -11.89 11.66 -10.58
C SER A 116 -13.24 10.97 -10.76
N PRO A 117 -14.28 11.36 -10.01
CA PRO A 117 -15.60 10.72 -10.06
C PRO A 117 -16.29 10.75 -11.43
N HIS A 118 -15.89 11.69 -12.31
CA HIS A 118 -16.42 11.81 -13.66
C HIS A 118 -15.86 10.78 -14.65
N GLN A 119 -14.74 10.15 -14.31
CA GLN A 119 -14.19 9.04 -15.08
C GLN A 119 -14.93 7.78 -14.63
N ALA A 120 -15.49 7.01 -15.57
CA ALA A 120 -16.49 5.95 -15.34
C ALA A 120 -16.09 4.81 -14.36
N ALA A 121 -14.89 4.82 -13.79
CA ALA A 121 -14.45 3.83 -12.81
C ALA A 121 -14.94 4.18 -11.39
N SER A 122 -15.53 3.21 -10.71
CA SER A 122 -15.82 3.33 -9.27
C SER A 122 -14.52 3.51 -8.46
N LEU A 123 -14.61 4.21 -7.33
CA LEU A 123 -13.45 4.44 -6.45
C LEU A 123 -12.77 3.12 -6.06
N ARG A 124 -13.55 2.06 -5.81
CA ARG A 124 -13.04 0.72 -5.48
C ARG A 124 -12.14 0.16 -6.59
N THR A 125 -12.55 0.30 -7.84
CA THR A 125 -11.81 -0.20 -9.00
C THR A 125 -10.53 0.60 -9.21
N TYR A 126 -10.64 1.92 -9.18
CA TYR A 126 -9.51 2.84 -9.29
C TYR A 126 -8.47 2.60 -8.18
N ALA A 127 -8.91 2.54 -6.92
CA ALA A 127 -8.03 2.32 -5.78
C ALA A 127 -7.33 0.95 -5.84
N SER A 128 -8.04 -0.10 -6.29
CA SER A 128 -7.43 -1.43 -6.48
C SER A 128 -6.25 -1.39 -7.46
N LEU A 129 -6.35 -0.60 -8.54
CA LEU A 129 -5.26 -0.39 -9.48
C LEU A 129 -4.10 0.38 -8.84
N CYS A 130 -4.39 1.49 -8.14
CA CYS A 130 -3.37 2.30 -7.49
C CYS A 130 -2.61 1.53 -6.41
N PHE A 131 -3.31 0.81 -5.53
CA PHE A 131 -2.66 -0.03 -4.52
C PHE A 131 -1.78 -1.10 -5.16
N GLY A 132 -2.23 -1.73 -6.25
CA GLY A 132 -1.43 -2.68 -7.02
C GLY A 132 -0.17 -2.07 -7.63
N ASN A 133 -0.19 -0.80 -8.02
CA ASN A 133 0.98 -0.06 -8.50
C ASN A 133 1.95 0.24 -7.35
N VAL A 134 1.44 0.80 -6.25
CA VAL A 134 2.22 1.13 -5.04
C VAL A 134 2.98 -0.10 -4.54
N MET A 135 2.31 -1.25 -4.44
CA MET A 135 2.94 -2.49 -3.98
C MET A 135 3.98 -3.00 -4.97
N ARG A 136 3.72 -2.93 -6.30
CA ARG A 136 4.72 -3.32 -7.30
C ARG A 136 5.98 -2.45 -7.22
N ASP A 137 5.81 -1.15 -7.08
CA ASP A 137 6.94 -0.22 -6.96
C ASP A 137 7.71 -0.45 -5.66
N MET A 138 7.01 -0.70 -4.55
CA MET A 138 7.63 -1.12 -3.27
C MET A 138 8.49 -2.37 -3.45
N LEU A 139 7.95 -3.40 -4.08
CA LEU A 139 8.64 -4.68 -4.26
C LEU A 139 9.84 -4.54 -5.22
N ARG A 140 9.73 -3.67 -6.23
CA ARG A 140 10.87 -3.31 -7.09
C ARG A 140 11.97 -2.64 -6.27
N GLN A 141 11.63 -1.62 -5.48
CA GLN A 141 12.59 -0.91 -4.65
C GLN A 141 13.29 -1.82 -3.62
N GLN A 142 12.55 -2.76 -3.02
CA GLN A 142 13.13 -3.73 -2.08
C GLN A 142 14.07 -4.71 -2.80
N ARG A 143 13.69 -5.23 -3.97
CA ARG A 143 14.61 -6.05 -4.79
C ARG A 143 15.86 -5.28 -5.21
N GLU A 144 15.75 -4.00 -5.53
CA GLU A 144 16.90 -3.13 -5.82
C GLU A 144 17.78 -2.88 -4.59
N ALA A 145 17.21 -2.89 -3.38
CA ALA A 145 17.95 -2.81 -2.13
C ALA A 145 18.64 -4.15 -1.79
N ASP A 146 17.93 -5.27 -1.92
CA ASP A 146 18.44 -6.61 -1.62
C ASP A 146 19.46 -7.10 -2.65
N SER A 147 19.32 -6.68 -3.92
CA SER A 147 20.31 -6.91 -4.97
C SER A 147 21.57 -6.06 -4.85
N ARG A 148 21.69 -5.24 -3.79
CA ARG A 148 22.99 -4.75 -3.31
C ARG A 148 23.71 -5.87 -2.57
N THR A 149 23.99 -6.95 -3.29
CA THR A 149 25.06 -7.86 -2.90
C THR A 149 26.37 -7.07 -2.92
N ASP A 150 27.37 -7.47 -2.13
CA ASP A 150 28.69 -6.83 -2.11
C ASP A 150 29.25 -6.66 -3.53
N TRP A 151 28.98 -7.63 -4.41
CA TRP A 151 29.29 -7.59 -5.84
C TRP A 151 28.56 -6.48 -6.63
N GLY A 152 27.28 -6.21 -6.35
CA GLY A 152 26.53 -5.11 -6.95
C GLY A 152 26.98 -3.72 -6.46
N LEU A 153 27.49 -3.64 -5.23
CA LEU A 153 28.16 -2.46 -4.66
C LEU A 153 29.53 -2.23 -5.32
N LEU A 154 30.32 -3.29 -5.50
CA LEU A 154 31.63 -3.25 -6.18
C LEU A 154 31.50 -2.85 -7.66
N ARG A 155 30.46 -3.34 -8.35
CA ARG A 155 30.19 -2.98 -9.76
C ARG A 155 29.80 -1.50 -9.96
N LYS A 156 29.24 -0.87 -8.91
CA LYS A 156 28.86 0.56 -8.90
C LYS A 156 29.97 1.48 -8.39
N LEU A 157 31.04 0.93 -7.81
CA LEU A 157 32.26 1.68 -7.52
C LEU A 157 33.04 1.86 -8.83
N SER A 158 33.44 3.09 -9.16
CA SER A 158 34.39 3.30 -10.26
C SER A 158 35.64 2.45 -10.00
N GLN A 159 36.21 1.84 -11.05
CA GLN A 159 37.38 0.95 -10.93
C GLN A 159 38.53 1.56 -10.12
N LYS A 160 38.65 2.90 -10.15
CA LYS A 160 39.58 3.70 -9.34
C LYS A 160 39.35 3.59 -7.83
N ARG A 161 38.10 3.73 -7.36
CA ARG A 161 37.76 3.58 -5.94
C ARG A 161 37.94 2.15 -5.45
N LEU A 162 37.67 1.17 -6.31
CA LEU A 162 37.91 -0.25 -5.99
C LEU A 162 39.40 -0.50 -5.76
N THR A 163 40.26 -0.02 -6.66
CA THR A 163 41.71 -0.16 -6.52
C THR A 163 42.25 0.59 -5.29
N GLU A 164 41.77 1.81 -5.02
CA GLU A 164 42.19 2.59 -3.85
C GLU A 164 41.81 1.89 -2.53
N SER A 165 40.62 1.30 -2.47
CA SER A 165 40.16 0.56 -1.29
C SER A 165 41.00 -0.71 -1.05
N LEU A 166 41.30 -1.46 -2.11
CA LEU A 166 42.10 -2.69 -2.03
C LEU A 166 43.58 -2.42 -1.69
N GLN A 167 44.12 -1.29 -2.15
CA GLN A 167 45.46 -0.81 -1.78
C GLN A 167 45.51 -0.38 -0.31
N MET A 168 44.49 0.33 0.19
CA MET A 168 44.40 0.72 1.59
C MET A 168 44.24 -0.48 2.52
N SER A 169 43.66 -1.59 2.06
CA SER A 169 43.59 -2.86 2.81
C SER A 169 44.89 -3.67 2.80
N GLY A 170 45.98 -3.16 2.19
CA GLY A 170 47.31 -3.78 2.21
C GLY A 170 47.52 -4.93 1.22
N LEU A 171 46.65 -5.07 0.22
CA LEU A 171 46.80 -6.09 -0.82
C LEU A 171 47.86 -5.68 -1.86
N SER A 172 48.63 -6.66 -2.34
CA SER A 172 49.66 -6.44 -3.35
C SER A 172 49.06 -6.10 -4.71
N ALA A 173 49.79 -5.32 -5.51
CA ALA A 173 49.33 -4.87 -6.83
C ALA A 173 48.96 -6.03 -7.78
N ASP A 174 49.67 -7.15 -7.68
CA ASP A 174 49.42 -8.35 -8.50
C ASP A 174 48.10 -9.03 -8.11
N THR A 175 47.78 -9.10 -6.82
CA THR A 175 46.50 -9.66 -6.35
C THR A 175 45.33 -8.78 -6.78
N ILE A 176 45.50 -7.45 -6.76
CA ILE A 176 44.49 -6.49 -7.20
C ILE A 176 44.25 -6.59 -8.70
N ALA A 177 45.30 -6.85 -9.50
CA ALA A 177 45.17 -7.07 -10.94
C ALA A 177 44.33 -8.31 -11.26
N CYS A 178 44.47 -9.39 -10.48
CA CYS A 178 43.61 -10.58 -10.62
C CYS A 178 42.13 -10.26 -10.36
N TYR A 179 41.81 -9.40 -9.37
CA TYR A 179 40.43 -8.98 -9.09
C TYR A 179 39.85 -7.99 -10.13
N ARG A 180 40.66 -7.44 -11.04
CA ARG A 180 40.21 -6.56 -12.14
C ARG A 180 39.85 -7.31 -13.42
N LEU A 181 40.19 -8.60 -13.55
CA LEU A 181 40.04 -9.41 -14.76
C LEU A 181 38.79 -10.32 -14.74
N ALA A 182 37.99 -10.29 -13.68
CA ALA A 182 36.73 -11.03 -13.54
C ALA A 182 35.50 -10.17 -13.83
#